data_AF-A0A1H6J9I1-F1
#
_entry.id   AF-A0A1H6J9I1-F1
#
_cell.length_a   1.000
_cell.length_b   1.000
_cell.length_c   1.000
_cell.angle_alpha   90.00
_cell.angle_beta   90.00
_cell.angle_gamma   90.00
#
_symmetry.space_group_name_H-M   'P 1'
#
loop_
_entity.id
_entity.type
_entity.pdbx_description
1 polymer ?
#
loop_
_entity_poly.entity_id
_entity_poly.type
_entity_poly.pdbx_seq_one_letter_code
_entity_poly.pdbx_strand_id
1 'polypeptide(L)' 'MGHIKRGDLDDAMVLVPSPEESEEFSEIFTPLLDKIISNNKRLKNLTSLRDTLLPKLMSGEVRIASNG' A
#
# COMPACT_ATOMS: atom_id res chain seq x y z
N MET A 1 3.01 -23.24 4.72
CA MET A 1 2.75 -22.34 3.58
C MET A 1 3.96 -22.42 2.68
N GLY A 2 3.77 -22.84 1.42
CA GLY A 2 4.78 -23.51 0.58
C GLY A 2 6.15 -22.83 0.49
N HIS A 3 7.20 -23.60 0.74
CA HIS A 3 8.57 -23.19 0.45
C HIS A 3 8.78 -23.30 -1.06
N ILE A 4 8.81 -22.16 -1.76
CA ILE A 4 9.22 -22.09 -3.15
C ILE A 4 10.75 -22.15 -3.16
N LYS A 5 11.33 -23.16 -3.80
CA LYS A 5 12.78 -23.26 -3.99
C LYS A 5 13.18 -22.39 -5.19
N ARG A 6 14.46 -21.99 -5.25
CA ARG A 6 14.98 -21.15 -6.34
C ARG A 6 14.74 -21.78 -7.72
N GLY A 7 14.99 -23.09 -7.84
CA GLY A 7 14.72 -23.85 -9.07
C GLY A 7 13.25 -23.83 -9.49
N ASP A 8 12.31 -23.75 -8.56
CA ASP A 8 10.88 -23.66 -8.89
C ASP A 8 10.52 -22.31 -9.55
N LEU A 9 11.30 -21.25 -9.31
CA LEU A 9 11.16 -19.95 -9.97
C LEU A 9 11.85 -19.94 -11.34
N ASP A 10 13.01 -20.58 -11.43
CA ASP A 10 13.79 -20.65 -12.67
C ASP A 10 13.06 -21.49 -13.74
N ASP A 11 12.39 -22.57 -13.30
CA ASP A 11 11.64 -23.49 -14.17
C ASP A 11 10.18 -23.02 -14.44
N ALA A 12 9.77 -21.87 -13.89
CA ALA A 12 8.41 -21.38 -14.04
C ALA A 12 8.15 -20.93 -15.49
N MET A 13 7.29 -21.67 -16.19
CA MET A 13 6.85 -21.28 -17.53
C MET A 13 5.87 -20.10 -17.45
N VAL A 14 6.26 -18.98 -18.06
CA VAL A 14 5.44 -17.76 -18.15
C VAL A 14 5.45 -17.19 -19.56
N LEU A 15 4.40 -16.44 -19.88
CA LEU A 15 4.38 -15.63 -21.09
C LEU A 15 5.26 -14.39 -20.87
N VAL A 16 6.21 -14.18 -21.77
CA VAL A 16 7.06 -12.99 -21.77
C VAL A 16 6.56 -12.06 -22.90
N PRO A 17 6.00 -10.88 -22.56
CA PRO A 17 5.53 -9.94 -23.57
C PRO A 17 6.71 -9.36 -24.37
N SER A 18 6.41 -8.79 -25.53
CA SER A 18 7.39 -7.96 -26.24
C SER A 18 7.75 -6.72 -25.40
N PRO A 19 8.89 -6.07 -25.66
CA PRO A 19 9.24 -4.82 -24.97
C PRO A 19 8.15 -3.74 -25.09
N GLU A 20 7.51 -3.65 -26.25
CA GLU A 20 6.44 -2.68 -26.55
C GLU A 20 5.17 -2.98 -25.74
N GLU A 21 4.73 -4.25 -25.72
CA GLU A 21 3.59 -4.69 -24.92
C GLU A 21 3.83 -4.50 -23.41
N SER A 22 5.07 -4.70 -22.96
CA SER A 22 5.46 -4.46 -21.57
C SER A 22 5.41 -2.99 -21.20
N GLU A 23 5.78 -2.10 -22.12
CA GLU A 23 5.74 -0.65 -21.90
C GLU A 23 4.30 -0.15 -21.85
N GLU A 24 3.45 -0.53 -22.81
CA GLU A 24 2.03 -0.20 -22.83
C GLU A 24 1.31 -0.67 -21.56
N PHE A 25 1.59 -1.92 -21.13
CA PHE A 25 1.06 -2.42 -19.86
C PHE A 25 1.53 -1.58 -18.67
N SER A 26 2.81 -1.23 -18.64
CA SER A 26 3.40 -0.43 -17.56
C SER A 26 2.74 0.95 -17.45
N GLU A 27 2.49 1.62 -18.57
CA GLU A 27 1.83 2.94 -18.59
C GLU A 27 0.43 2.91 -17.97
N ILE A 28 -0.31 1.82 -18.19
CA ILE A 28 -1.66 1.64 -17.64
C ILE A 28 -1.59 1.22 -16.15
N PHE A 29 -0.69 0.30 -15.82
CA PHE A 29 -0.71 -0.37 -14.52
C PHE A 29 0.05 0.41 -13.43
N THR A 30 1.12 1.10 -13.78
CA THR A 30 1.93 1.93 -12.85
C THR A 30 1.09 2.94 -12.08
N PRO A 31 0.25 3.80 -12.71
CA PRO A 31 -0.54 4.78 -11.95
C PRO A 31 -1.56 4.13 -11.00
N LEU A 32 -2.06 2.94 -11.33
CA LEU A 32 -2.95 2.18 -10.44
C LEU A 32 -2.20 1.68 -9.21
N LEU A 33 -1.02 1.09 -9.42
CA LEU A 33 -0.14 0.65 -8.34
C LEU A 33 0.28 1.82 -7.44
N ASP A 34 0.68 2.95 -8.02
CA ASP A 34 1.05 4.15 -7.25
C ASP A 34 -0.10 4.67 -6.40
N LYS A 35 -1.32 4.65 -6.95
CA LYS A 35 -2.52 5.03 -6.20
C LYS A 35 -2.77 4.08 -5.03
N ILE A 36 -2.65 2.77 -5.25
CA ILE A 36 -2.79 1.76 -4.18
C ILE A 36 -1.73 1.98 -3.10
N ILE A 37 -0.47 2.17 -3.48
CA ILE A 37 0.64 2.40 -2.56
C ILE A 37 0.40 3.69 -1.76
N SER A 38 0.04 4.79 -2.42
CA SER A 38 -0.21 6.07 -1.75
C SER A 38 -1.38 6.01 -0.78
N ASN A 39 -2.47 5.32 -1.13
CA ASN A 39 -3.62 5.13 -0.27
C ASN A 39 -3.26 4.29 0.96
N ASN A 40 -2.49 3.21 0.79
CA ASN A 40 -2.03 2.39 1.91
C ASN A 40 -1.12 3.19 2.86
N LYS A 41 -0.22 4.02 2.34
CA LYS A 41 0.61 4.93 3.15
C LYS A 41 -0.25 5.92 3.95
N ARG A 42 -1.24 6.54 3.31
CA ARG A 42 -2.19 7.46 3.96
C ARG A 42 -3.01 6.76 5.03
N LEU A 43 -3.52 5.56 4.74
CA LEU A 43 -4.28 4.74 5.68
C LEU A 43 -3.45 4.39 6.92
N LYS A 44 -2.18 3.99 6.73
CA LYS A 44 -1.26 3.71 7.83
C LYS A 44 -1.08 4.94 8.73
N ASN A 45 -0.86 6.11 8.13
CA ASN A 45 -0.69 7.35 8.87
C ASN A 45 -1.96 7.75 9.63
N LEU A 46 -3.13 7.68 8.99
CA LEU A 46 -4.42 7.99 9.62
C LEU A 46 -4.75 7.04 10.76
N THR A 47 -4.48 5.75 10.57
CA THR A 47 -4.65 4.73 11.62
C THR A 47 -3.74 5.01 12.80
N SER A 48 -2.45 5.26 12.54
CA SER A 48 -1.49 5.61 13.59
C SER A 48 -1.88 6.88 14.33
N LEU A 49 -2.37 7.90 13.62
CA LEU A 49 -2.81 9.14 14.22
C LEU A 49 -4.04 8.92 15.10
N ARG A 50 -5.03 8.18 14.62
CA ARG A 50 -6.22 7.79 15.40
C ARG A 50 -5.81 7.05 16.68
N ASP A 51 -4.95 6.05 16.55
CA ASP A 51 -4.53 5.21 17.69
C ASP A 51 -3.68 5.99 18.70
N THR A 52 -3.00 7.05 18.26
CA THR A 52 -2.26 7.96 19.14
C THR A 52 -3.17 9.00 19.81
N LEU A 53 -4.12 9.57 19.06
CA LEU A 53 -4.96 10.66 19.55
C LEU A 53 -6.13 10.16 20.39
N LEU A 54 -6.73 9.02 20.05
CA LEU A 54 -7.91 8.52 20.74
C LEU A 54 -7.64 8.30 22.25
N PRO A 55 -6.54 7.66 22.69
CA PRO A 55 -6.24 7.54 24.11
C PRO A 55 -6.06 8.89 24.80
N LYS A 56 -5.40 9.86 24.15
CA LYS A 56 -5.15 11.21 24.69
C LYS A 56 -6.41 12.06 24.79
N LEU A 57 -7.36 11.87 23.88
CA LEU A 57 -8.68 12.49 23.93
C LEU A 57 -9.51 11.87 25.06
N MET A 58 -9.46 10.54 25.21
CA MET A 58 -10.17 9.82 26.28
C MET A 58 -9.62 10.11 27.68
N SER A 59 -8.30 10.33 27.82
CA SER A 59 -7.67 10.74 29.09
C SER A 59 -7.88 12.22 29.41
N GLY A 60 -8.34 13.02 28.45
CA GLY A 60 -8.52 14.47 28.59
C GLY A 60 -7.23 15.28 28.55
N GLU A 61 -6.10 14.65 28.22
CA GLU A 61 -4.79 15.30 27.98
C GLU A 61 -4.83 16.25 26.77
N VAL A 62 -5.64 15.91 25.77
CA VAL A 62 -5.90 16.75 24.60
C VAL A 62 -7.38 17.08 24.56
N ARG A 63 -7.72 18.35 24.28
CA ARG A 63 -9.10 18.83 24.16
C ARG A 63 -9.33 19.44 22.79
N ILE A 64 -10.51 19.19 22.23
CA ILE A 64 -10.94 19.79 20.97
C ILE A 64 -11.55 21.15 21.33
N ALA A 65 -11.00 22.23 20.78
CA ALA A 65 -11.64 23.53 20.88
C ALA A 65 -12.94 23.48 20.04
N SER A 66 -14.09 23.63 20.71
CA SER A 66 -15.36 23.78 20.01
C SER A 66 -15.39 25.18 19.39
N ASN A 67 -14.97 25.28 18.13
CA ASN A 67 -15.30 26.45 17.34
C ASN A 67 -16.77 26.28 16.93
N GLY A 68 -17.63 27.12 17.52
CA GLY A 68 -19.04 27.25 17.14
C GLY A 68 -19.20 27.88 15.76
#